data_AF-A0A3C0STS5-F1
#
_entry.id   AF-A0A3C0STS5-F1
#
_cell.length_a   1.000
_cell.length_b   1.000
_cell.length_c   1.000
_cell.angle_alpha   90.00
_cell.angle_beta   90.00
_cell.angle_gamma   90.00
#
_symmetry.space_group_name_H-M   'P 1'
#
loop_
_entity.id
_entity.type
_entity.pdbx_description
1 polymer ?
#
loop_
_entity_poly.entity_id
_entity_poly.type
_entity_poly.pdbx_seq_one_letter_code
_entity_poly.pdbx_strand_id
1 'polypeptide(L)'
;MVNGNIDGVKNFILKKLETIYNMKFHKSDILSEELAELLREVTLELEREISVAIDRKGSVVSVAIGDSSTVEVPIIDTREGRLSQVRVIHTHPNGNPKLSALDISALLKLKLDCIVAIGVSQDKPLVYNIGFCDVKDNILIEEEIKNLTINKALDYKFLDKVKYIEDIFKVDNIMEDNSERAILISIEDEESLAELKELTKACDVEPVYEILQKRNKIDSAYFIGSGKVEEIAYLRQSLRANVVIFDEELSGSQVRNLEQAIGTKVIDRTTLIL
;
A
#
# COMPACT_ATOMS: atom_id res chain seq x y z
N MET A 1 0.38 22.82 -2.47
CA MET A 1 1.51 22.52 -3.36
C MET A 1 1.41 21.06 -3.76
N VAL A 2 1.91 20.70 -4.94
CA VAL A 2 1.97 19.30 -5.38
C VAL A 2 3.14 18.62 -4.68
N ASN A 3 2.91 17.41 -4.17
CA ASN A 3 3.89 16.64 -3.40
C ASN A 3 4.60 15.58 -4.29
N GLY A 4 5.62 14.93 -3.73
CA GLY A 4 6.33 13.82 -4.38
C GLY A 4 7.45 14.24 -5.34
N ASN A 5 7.72 13.41 -6.35
CA ASN A 5 8.81 13.58 -7.31
C ASN A 5 8.47 14.63 -8.39
N ILE A 6 8.62 15.91 -7.99
CA ILE A 6 8.42 17.08 -8.85
C ILE A 6 9.66 17.44 -9.69
N ASP A 7 10.77 16.71 -9.53
CA ASP A 7 12.02 17.00 -10.23
C ASP A 7 11.87 16.80 -11.73
N GLY A 8 12.26 17.84 -12.49
CA GLY A 8 12.15 17.89 -13.94
C GLY A 8 10.75 18.15 -14.48
N VAL A 9 9.75 18.36 -13.62
CA VAL A 9 8.37 18.65 -14.05
C VAL A 9 8.25 20.12 -14.44
N LYS A 10 7.70 20.39 -15.63
CA LYS A 10 7.53 21.75 -16.14
C LYS A 10 6.51 22.52 -15.30
N ASN A 11 6.77 23.80 -15.04
CA ASN A 11 5.92 24.66 -14.20
C ASN A 11 4.45 24.72 -14.65
N PHE A 12 4.15 24.63 -15.95
CA PHE A 12 2.75 24.65 -16.39
C PHE A 12 2.01 23.36 -16.01
N ILE A 13 2.68 22.22 -15.95
CA ILE A 13 2.12 20.93 -15.52
C ILE A 13 1.84 20.98 -14.01
N LEU A 14 2.78 21.54 -13.23
CA LEU A 14 2.57 21.74 -11.79
C LEU A 14 1.37 22.63 -11.52
N LYS A 15 1.26 23.79 -12.20
CA LYS A 15 0.08 24.66 -12.10
C LYS A 15 -1.21 23.97 -12.50
N LYS A 16 -1.14 23.06 -13.48
CA LYS A 16 -2.28 22.27 -13.92
C LYS A 16 -2.72 21.25 -12.88
N LEU A 17 -1.78 20.56 -12.23
CA LEU A 17 -2.07 19.69 -11.09
C LEU A 17 -2.59 20.46 -9.88
N GLU A 18 -2.12 21.69 -9.66
CA GLU A 18 -2.61 22.56 -8.58
C GLU A 18 -4.09 22.94 -8.76
N THR A 19 -4.64 22.94 -9.98
CA THR A 19 -6.07 23.21 -10.18
C THR A 19 -6.97 22.13 -9.58
N ILE A 20 -6.45 20.90 -9.40
CA ILE A 20 -7.19 19.78 -8.79
C ILE A 20 -7.64 20.15 -7.37
N TYR A 21 -6.84 20.93 -6.62
CA TYR A 21 -7.22 21.36 -5.27
C TYR A 21 -8.49 22.23 -5.22
N ASN A 22 -8.87 22.84 -6.35
CA ASN A 22 -10.09 23.64 -6.46
C ASN A 22 -11.32 22.81 -6.81
N MET A 23 -11.15 21.53 -7.19
CA MET A 23 -12.25 20.63 -7.49
C MET A 23 -13.04 20.29 -6.22
N LYS A 24 -14.35 20.12 -6.39
CA LYS A 24 -15.27 19.68 -5.33
C LYS A 24 -16.05 18.47 -5.81
N PHE A 25 -16.13 17.49 -4.94
CA PHE A 25 -16.80 16.21 -5.22
C PHE A 25 -18.02 16.08 -4.33
N HIS A 26 -19.10 15.47 -4.83
CA HIS A 26 -20.17 15.07 -3.92
C HIS A 26 -19.68 13.90 -3.07
N LYS A 27 -20.22 13.76 -1.86
CA LYS A 27 -19.80 12.71 -0.91
C LYS A 27 -19.95 11.28 -1.46
N SER A 28 -20.86 11.08 -2.41
CA SER A 28 -21.11 9.79 -3.06
C SER A 28 -20.21 9.52 -4.26
N ASP A 29 -19.44 10.50 -4.70
CA ASP A 29 -18.66 10.39 -5.93
C ASP A 29 -17.27 9.90 -5.57
N ILE A 30 -16.86 8.78 -6.16
CA ILE A 30 -15.48 8.29 -6.01
C ILE A 30 -14.52 9.27 -6.67
N LEU A 31 -14.83 9.65 -7.91
CA LEU A 31 -14.09 10.59 -8.74
C LEU A 31 -15.07 11.32 -9.68
N SER A 32 -14.55 12.24 -10.49
CA SER A 32 -15.29 12.87 -11.59
C SER A 32 -14.62 12.54 -12.93
N GLU A 33 -15.38 12.64 -14.02
CA GLU A 33 -14.83 12.52 -15.38
C GLU A 33 -13.77 13.60 -15.66
N GLU A 34 -14.00 14.82 -15.19
CA GLU A 34 -13.03 15.92 -15.27
C GLU A 34 -11.70 15.57 -14.60
N LEU A 35 -11.74 14.97 -13.40
CA LEU A 35 -10.53 14.52 -12.71
C LEU A 35 -9.83 13.41 -13.51
N ALA A 36 -10.58 12.41 -13.99
CA ALA A 36 -10.01 11.29 -14.73
C ALA A 36 -9.28 11.75 -16.01
N GLU A 37 -9.88 12.66 -16.76
CA GLU A 37 -9.30 13.22 -17.98
C GLU A 37 -8.06 14.07 -17.69
N LEU A 38 -8.09 14.87 -16.62
CA LEU A 38 -6.95 15.65 -16.19
C LEU A 38 -5.76 14.75 -15.80
N LEU A 39 -6.03 13.69 -15.05
CA LEU A 39 -5.04 12.69 -14.65
C LEU A 39 -4.49 11.94 -15.86
N ARG A 40 -5.33 11.57 -16.84
CA ARG A 40 -4.91 10.95 -18.11
C ARG A 40 -3.90 11.83 -18.84
N GLU A 41 -4.24 13.10 -19.05
CA GLU A 41 -3.39 14.02 -19.81
C GLU A 41 -2.02 14.21 -19.14
N VAL A 42 -2.01 14.45 -17.82
CA VAL A 42 -0.74 14.66 -17.09
C VAL A 42 0.08 13.38 -17.01
N THR A 43 -0.55 12.23 -16.82
CA THR A 43 0.15 10.93 -16.78
C THR A 43 0.81 10.60 -18.12
N LEU A 44 0.12 10.86 -19.23
CA LEU A 44 0.69 10.65 -20.57
C LEU A 44 1.83 11.63 -20.87
N GLU A 45 1.75 12.87 -20.39
CA GLU A 45 2.79 13.86 -20.60
C GLU A 45 4.06 13.59 -19.77
N LEU A 46 3.89 13.07 -18.55
CA LEU A 46 4.99 12.82 -17.62
C LEU A 46 5.53 11.39 -17.64
N GLU A 47 4.74 10.43 -18.12
CA GLU A 47 5.00 8.98 -17.97
C GLU A 47 5.25 8.58 -16.49
N ARG A 48 4.59 9.27 -15.56
CA ARG A 48 4.67 9.06 -14.11
C ARG A 48 3.29 8.90 -13.51
N GLU A 49 3.20 8.20 -12.39
CA GLU A 49 1.93 8.07 -11.66
C GLU A 49 1.58 9.39 -10.99
N ILE A 50 0.28 9.68 -10.98
CA ILE A 50 -0.29 10.86 -10.35
C ILE A 50 -1.35 10.37 -9.38
N SER A 51 -1.27 10.84 -8.14
CA SER A 51 -2.16 10.42 -7.06
C SER A 51 -2.90 11.60 -6.46
N VAL A 52 -4.18 11.41 -6.17
CA VAL A 52 -5.10 12.41 -5.61
C VAL A 52 -5.84 11.79 -4.46
N ALA A 53 -5.79 12.44 -3.29
CA ALA A 53 -6.54 12.04 -2.11
C ALA A 53 -7.72 12.99 -1.90
N ILE A 54 -8.91 12.43 -1.66
CA ILE A 54 -10.15 13.18 -1.48
C ILE A 54 -10.85 12.74 -0.19
N ASP A 55 -11.20 13.69 0.67
CA ASP A 55 -11.94 13.40 1.90
C ASP A 55 -13.44 13.18 1.67
N ARG A 56 -14.16 12.70 2.69
CA ARG A 56 -15.64 12.55 2.66
C ARG A 56 -16.41 13.86 2.50
N LYS A 57 -15.80 15.02 2.76
CA LYS A 57 -16.40 16.34 2.49
C LYS A 57 -16.27 16.71 1.01
N GLY A 58 -15.59 15.89 0.21
CA GLY A 58 -15.37 16.12 -1.21
C GLY A 58 -14.27 17.15 -1.49
N SER A 59 -13.38 17.38 -0.53
CA SER A 59 -12.23 18.25 -0.69
C SER A 59 -10.98 17.43 -1.02
N VAL A 60 -10.21 17.90 -2.01
CA VAL A 60 -8.90 17.33 -2.33
C VAL A 60 -7.92 17.73 -1.22
N VAL A 61 -7.32 16.73 -0.58
CA VAL A 61 -6.40 16.92 0.55
C VAL A 61 -4.94 16.73 0.15
N SER A 62 -4.67 16.03 -0.95
CA SER A 62 -3.31 15.82 -1.47
C SER A 62 -3.34 15.56 -2.97
N VAL A 63 -2.33 16.06 -3.66
CA VAL A 63 -2.01 15.76 -5.07
C VAL A 63 -0.51 15.51 -5.12
N ALA A 64 -0.11 14.34 -5.63
CA ALA A 64 1.28 13.90 -5.66
C ALA A 64 1.67 13.33 -7.03
N ILE A 65 2.94 13.50 -7.39
CA ILE A 65 3.59 12.86 -8.54
C ILE A 65 4.58 11.84 -7.99
N GLY A 66 4.56 10.60 -8.45
CA GLY A 66 5.47 9.61 -7.89
C GLY A 66 5.34 8.23 -8.47
N ASP A 67 5.91 7.27 -7.76
CA ASP A 67 5.61 5.85 -7.87
C ASP A 67 4.64 5.44 -6.75
N SER A 68 4.04 4.26 -6.85
CA SER A 68 3.15 3.65 -5.84
C SER A 68 3.65 3.68 -4.38
N SER A 69 4.91 4.03 -4.12
CA SER A 69 5.51 4.12 -2.78
C SER A 69 5.59 5.53 -2.20
N THR A 70 5.37 6.59 -2.99
CA THR A 70 5.71 7.99 -2.62
C THR A 70 4.52 8.89 -2.30
N VAL A 71 3.30 8.35 -2.27
CA VAL A 71 2.11 9.13 -1.90
C VAL A 71 2.06 9.27 -0.37
N GLU A 72 2.52 10.43 0.12
CA GLU A 72 2.21 10.87 1.48
C GLU A 72 0.70 11.08 1.59
N VAL A 73 0.00 10.05 2.04
CA VAL A 73 -1.37 10.18 2.51
C VAL A 73 -1.30 11.01 3.79
N PRO A 74 -2.14 12.05 3.96
CA PRO A 74 -2.14 12.84 5.19
C PRO A 74 -2.22 11.93 6.41
N ILE A 75 -1.59 12.33 7.52
CA ILE A 75 -1.73 11.65 8.81
C ILE A 75 -3.21 11.71 9.18
N ILE A 76 -3.90 10.61 8.95
CA ILE A 76 -5.30 10.46 9.29
C ILE A 76 -5.33 9.81 10.66
N ASP A 77 -5.95 10.49 11.61
CA ASP A 77 -6.24 9.95 12.93
C ASP A 77 -7.26 8.81 12.76
N THR A 78 -6.76 7.60 12.52
CA THR A 78 -7.57 6.39 12.46
C THR A 78 -8.03 6.06 13.87
N ARG A 79 -9.16 6.64 14.25
CA ARG A 79 -9.84 6.25 15.49
C ARG A 79 -10.24 4.77 15.39
N GLU A 80 -10.16 4.06 16.51
CA GLU A 80 -10.66 2.70 16.61
C GLU A 80 -12.09 2.62 16.04
N GLY A 81 -12.31 1.60 15.21
CA GLY A 81 -13.61 1.29 14.65
C GLY A 81 -14.07 2.17 13.48
N ARG A 82 -13.18 2.89 12.76
CA ARG A 82 -13.54 3.62 11.52
C ARG A 82 -12.50 3.49 10.41
N LEU A 83 -12.98 3.69 9.18
CA LEU A 83 -12.12 3.94 8.03
C LEU A 83 -11.58 5.37 8.07
N SER A 84 -10.56 5.63 7.27
CA SER A 84 -9.81 6.89 7.20
C SER A 84 -10.64 8.07 6.71
N GLN A 85 -11.79 7.81 6.09
CA GLN A 85 -12.62 8.83 5.45
C GLN A 85 -11.94 9.51 4.24
N VAL A 86 -10.92 8.86 3.69
CA VAL A 86 -10.18 9.31 2.52
C VAL A 86 -10.21 8.22 1.47
N ARG A 87 -10.46 8.63 0.24
CA ARG A 87 -10.26 7.82 -0.96
C ARG A 87 -9.06 8.32 -1.73
N VAL A 88 -8.30 7.41 -2.31
CA VAL A 88 -7.13 7.71 -3.13
C VAL A 88 -7.40 7.28 -4.56
N ILE A 89 -7.11 8.15 -5.52
CA ILE A 89 -7.19 7.89 -6.95
C ILE A 89 -5.80 8.06 -7.51
N HIS A 90 -5.27 7.05 -8.19
CA HIS A 90 -3.97 7.13 -8.82
C HIS A 90 -3.99 6.55 -10.24
N THR A 91 -2.97 6.89 -11.03
CA THR A 91 -2.82 6.42 -12.40
C THR A 91 -1.67 5.44 -12.54
N HIS A 92 -1.79 4.51 -13.48
CA HIS A 92 -0.71 3.64 -13.93
C HIS A 92 -0.39 3.95 -15.41
N PRO A 93 0.81 4.48 -15.73
CA PRO A 93 1.19 4.86 -17.09
C PRO A 93 1.37 3.65 -18.02
N ASN A 94 1.44 2.44 -17.49
CA ASN A 94 1.53 1.20 -18.26
C ASN A 94 0.16 0.71 -18.82
N GLY A 95 -0.93 1.40 -18.52
CA GLY A 95 -2.29 1.06 -18.96
C GLY A 95 -2.96 -0.08 -18.19
N ASN A 96 -2.30 -0.69 -17.19
CA ASN A 96 -2.84 -1.77 -16.40
C ASN A 96 -3.36 -1.24 -15.05
N PRO A 97 -4.68 -1.26 -14.79
CA PRO A 97 -5.24 -0.76 -13.53
C PRO A 97 -5.11 -1.74 -12.36
N LYS A 98 -4.43 -2.89 -12.51
CA LYS A 98 -4.28 -3.85 -11.42
C LYS A 98 -3.58 -3.21 -10.21
N LEU A 99 -4.18 -3.33 -9.03
CA LEU A 99 -3.56 -2.87 -7.78
C LEU A 99 -2.29 -3.68 -7.48
N SER A 100 -1.22 -2.96 -7.14
CA SER A 100 0.03 -3.52 -6.68
C SER A 100 -0.04 -3.95 -5.21
N ALA A 101 0.97 -4.69 -4.76
CA ALA A 101 1.13 -5.04 -3.35
C ALA A 101 1.21 -3.80 -2.43
N LEU A 102 1.80 -2.71 -2.93
CA LEU A 102 1.93 -1.46 -2.20
C LEU A 102 0.56 -0.77 -2.04
N ASP A 103 -0.25 -0.77 -3.09
CA ASP A 103 -1.61 -0.20 -3.06
C ASP A 103 -2.50 -0.94 -2.05
N ILE A 104 -2.44 -2.27 -2.05
CA ILE A 104 -3.18 -3.11 -1.10
C ILE A 104 -2.69 -2.86 0.32
N SER A 105 -1.37 -2.78 0.53
CA SER A 105 -0.78 -2.46 1.83
C SER A 105 -1.24 -1.09 2.33
N ALA A 106 -1.25 -0.08 1.46
CA ALA A 106 -1.71 1.28 1.79
C ALA A 106 -3.21 1.29 2.12
N LEU A 107 -4.04 0.63 1.32
CA LEU A 107 -5.49 0.48 1.55
C LEU A 107 -5.78 -0.05 2.96
N LEU A 108 -5.11 -1.14 3.35
CA LEU A 108 -5.35 -1.81 4.63
C LEU A 108 -4.72 -1.07 5.82
N LYS A 109 -3.45 -0.66 5.73
CA LYS A 109 -2.75 0.04 6.82
C LYS A 109 -3.39 1.38 7.14
N LEU A 110 -3.77 2.13 6.11
CA LEU A 110 -4.39 3.44 6.28
C LEU A 110 -5.91 3.33 6.43
N LYS A 111 -6.50 2.15 6.28
CA LYS A 111 -7.95 1.88 6.32
C LYS A 111 -8.73 2.81 5.38
N LEU A 112 -8.28 2.95 4.12
CA LEU A 112 -8.91 3.88 3.17
C LEU A 112 -10.37 3.51 2.90
N ASP A 113 -11.20 4.51 2.59
CA ASP A 113 -12.57 4.29 2.12
C ASP A 113 -12.57 3.49 0.81
N CYS A 114 -11.64 3.84 -0.08
CA CYS A 114 -11.23 3.03 -1.23
C CYS A 114 -9.92 3.53 -1.84
N ILE A 115 -9.32 2.71 -2.69
CA ILE A 115 -8.22 3.09 -3.59
C ILE A 115 -8.63 2.80 -5.03
N VAL A 116 -8.40 3.73 -5.94
CA VAL A 116 -8.72 3.59 -7.37
C VAL A 116 -7.44 3.65 -8.17
N ALA A 117 -7.22 2.64 -9.00
CA ALA A 117 -6.14 2.61 -9.98
C ALA A 117 -6.73 2.83 -11.38
N ILE A 118 -6.19 3.80 -12.11
CA ILE A 118 -6.58 4.14 -13.47
C ILE A 118 -5.48 3.70 -14.42
N GLY A 119 -5.76 2.70 -15.27
CA GLY A 119 -4.88 2.31 -16.36
C GLY A 119 -4.92 3.37 -17.46
N VAL A 120 -3.80 4.08 -17.66
CA VAL A 120 -3.66 5.14 -18.65
C VAL A 120 -2.84 4.65 -19.85
N SER A 121 -3.35 4.83 -21.06
CA SER A 121 -2.68 4.50 -22.32
C SER A 121 -3.06 5.51 -23.40
N GLN A 122 -2.21 5.73 -24.40
CA GLN A 122 -2.45 6.73 -25.45
C GLN A 122 -3.69 6.41 -26.30
N ASP A 123 -3.87 5.13 -26.68
CA ASP A 123 -4.86 4.72 -27.68
C ASP A 123 -6.03 3.90 -27.13
N LYS A 124 -6.08 3.69 -25.81
CA LYS A 124 -7.11 2.87 -25.17
C LYS A 124 -7.94 3.70 -24.20
N PRO A 125 -9.24 3.38 -24.06
CA PRO A 125 -10.07 3.96 -23.00
C PRO A 125 -9.46 3.70 -21.63
N LEU A 126 -9.67 4.63 -20.70
CA LEU A 126 -9.30 4.43 -19.30
C LEU A 126 -10.03 3.21 -18.73
N VAL A 127 -9.28 2.39 -18.00
CA VAL A 127 -9.80 1.22 -17.27
C VAL A 127 -9.53 1.43 -15.80
N TYR A 128 -10.47 1.04 -14.95
CA TYR A 128 -10.43 1.33 -13.52
C TYR A 128 -10.50 0.04 -12.71
N ASN A 129 -9.69 -0.06 -11.68
CA ASN A 129 -9.92 -1.00 -10.58
C ASN A 129 -10.15 -0.21 -9.29
N ILE A 130 -11.00 -0.74 -8.42
CA ILE A 130 -11.33 -0.13 -7.14
C ILE A 130 -11.08 -1.17 -6.05
N GLY A 131 -10.18 -0.84 -5.13
CA GLY A 131 -9.89 -1.60 -3.92
C GLY A 131 -10.67 -1.08 -2.73
N PHE A 132 -11.21 -2.01 -1.94
CA PHE A 132 -11.93 -1.76 -0.70
C PHE A 132 -11.33 -2.58 0.44
N CYS A 133 -11.41 -2.05 1.66
CA CYS A 133 -11.28 -2.88 2.83
C CYS A 133 -12.50 -3.82 2.93
N ASP A 134 -12.26 -5.05 3.34
CA ASP A 134 -13.27 -6.02 3.73
C ASP A 134 -12.85 -6.78 4.99
N VAL A 135 -13.77 -7.50 5.61
CA VAL A 135 -13.50 -8.32 6.79
C VAL A 135 -13.89 -9.76 6.52
N LYS A 136 -12.93 -10.67 6.74
CA LYS A 136 -13.17 -12.11 6.68
C LYS A 136 -12.52 -12.78 7.87
N ASP A 137 -13.30 -13.60 8.58
CA ASP A 137 -12.87 -14.31 9.79
C ASP A 137 -12.24 -13.34 10.83
N ASN A 138 -12.87 -12.18 11.03
CA ASN A 138 -12.44 -11.08 11.88
C ASN A 138 -11.13 -10.39 11.48
N ILE A 139 -10.64 -10.61 10.26
CA ILE A 139 -9.39 -10.02 9.82
C ILE A 139 -9.62 -9.16 8.57
N LEU A 140 -9.01 -7.98 8.57
CA LEU A 140 -9.07 -7.04 7.45
C LEU A 140 -8.38 -7.66 6.22
N ILE A 141 -9.07 -7.64 5.09
CA ILE A 141 -8.59 -8.05 3.77
C ILE A 141 -8.95 -7.00 2.74
N GLU A 142 -8.40 -7.14 1.54
CA GLU A 142 -8.80 -6.37 0.39
C GLU A 142 -9.89 -7.09 -0.43
N GLU A 143 -10.79 -6.30 -1.01
CA GLU A 143 -11.62 -6.69 -2.13
C GLU A 143 -11.31 -5.77 -3.31
N GLU A 144 -11.10 -6.33 -4.50
CA GLU A 144 -10.81 -5.56 -5.71
C GLU A 144 -11.90 -5.77 -6.77
N ILE A 145 -12.57 -4.69 -7.15
CA ILE A 145 -13.47 -4.61 -8.30
C ILE A 145 -12.65 -4.26 -9.54
N LYS A 146 -12.68 -5.11 -10.56
CA LYS A 146 -11.72 -5.06 -11.67
C LYS A 146 -12.36 -4.64 -12.99
N ASN A 147 -11.56 -4.03 -13.86
CA ASN A 147 -11.86 -3.77 -15.27
C ASN A 147 -13.15 -2.97 -15.48
N LEU A 148 -13.34 -1.93 -14.67
CA LEU A 148 -14.48 -1.02 -14.81
C LEU A 148 -14.24 -0.01 -15.93
N THR A 149 -15.34 0.42 -16.54
CA THR A 149 -15.39 1.63 -17.38
C THR A 149 -15.63 2.85 -16.49
N ILE A 150 -15.42 4.06 -17.03
CA ILE A 150 -15.68 5.31 -16.29
C ILE A 150 -17.11 5.35 -15.73
N ASN A 151 -18.15 5.05 -16.53
CA ASN A 151 -19.54 5.08 -16.06
C ASN A 151 -19.76 4.13 -14.87
N LYS A 152 -19.21 2.91 -14.93
CA LYS A 152 -19.33 1.97 -13.81
C LYS A 152 -18.58 2.42 -12.58
N ALA A 153 -17.44 3.09 -12.73
CA ALA A 153 -16.67 3.63 -11.62
C ALA A 153 -17.38 4.83 -10.97
N LEU A 154 -17.98 5.72 -11.77
CA LEU A 154 -18.75 6.88 -11.30
C LEU A 154 -20.06 6.45 -10.59
N ASP A 155 -20.75 5.44 -11.12
CA ASP A 155 -22.01 4.93 -10.55
C ASP A 155 -21.82 3.99 -9.35
N TYR A 156 -20.57 3.66 -9.00
CA TYR A 156 -20.30 2.70 -7.93
C TYR A 156 -20.65 3.29 -6.56
N LYS A 157 -21.57 2.63 -5.85
CA LYS A 157 -22.08 3.06 -4.53
C LYS A 157 -21.11 2.72 -3.40
N PHE A 158 -19.92 3.31 -3.43
CA PHE A 158 -18.85 2.98 -2.49
C PHE A 158 -19.21 3.27 -1.03
N LEU A 159 -20.06 4.27 -0.78
CA LEU A 159 -20.54 4.60 0.57
C LEU A 159 -21.30 3.44 1.23
N ASP A 160 -21.98 2.60 0.46
CA ASP A 160 -22.67 1.42 1.01
C ASP A 160 -21.65 0.40 1.52
N LYS A 161 -20.55 0.19 0.78
CA LYS A 161 -19.43 -0.66 1.21
C LYS A 161 -18.73 -0.07 2.43
N VAL A 162 -18.41 1.22 2.42
CA VAL A 162 -17.83 1.94 3.56
C VAL A 162 -18.67 1.77 4.81
N LYS A 163 -19.99 1.97 4.71
CA LYS A 163 -20.91 1.83 5.84
C LYS A 163 -20.94 0.38 6.36
N TYR A 164 -20.98 -0.60 5.47
CA TYR A 164 -20.92 -2.02 5.83
C TYR A 164 -19.66 -2.35 6.66
N ILE A 165 -18.49 -1.89 6.24
CA ILE A 165 -17.23 -2.10 6.98
C ILE A 165 -17.23 -1.38 8.33
N GLU A 166 -17.65 -0.12 8.35
CA GLU A 166 -17.75 0.64 9.61
C GLU A 166 -18.77 0.07 10.58
N ASP A 167 -19.82 -0.60 10.11
CA ASP A 167 -20.78 -1.28 10.98
C ASP A 167 -20.19 -2.58 11.55
N ILE A 168 -19.41 -3.34 10.78
CA ILE A 168 -18.65 -4.50 11.31
C ILE A 168 -17.64 -4.05 12.37
N PHE A 169 -16.93 -2.95 12.11
CA PHE A 169 -15.98 -2.33 13.03
C PHE A 169 -16.59 -1.91 14.38
N LYS A 170 -17.91 -1.70 14.46
CA LYS A 170 -18.63 -1.36 15.71
C LYS A 170 -19.16 -2.58 16.46
N VAL A 171 -19.48 -3.65 15.75
CA VAL A 171 -20.17 -4.83 16.30
C VAL A 171 -19.15 -5.83 16.84
N ASP A 172 -18.10 -6.07 16.07
CA ASP A 172 -16.97 -6.83 16.57
C ASP A 172 -16.05 -5.86 17.29
N ASN A 173 -15.64 -6.19 18.52
CA ASN A 173 -14.33 -5.78 19.01
C ASN A 173 -13.33 -6.42 18.05
N ILE A 174 -13.15 -5.84 16.86
CA ILE A 174 -12.06 -6.19 15.97
C ILE A 174 -10.84 -5.76 16.77
N MET A 175 -10.28 -6.72 17.49
CA MET A 175 -8.95 -6.60 18.04
C MET A 175 -8.12 -6.22 16.82
N GLU A 176 -7.58 -4.99 16.81
CA GLU A 176 -6.44 -4.75 15.96
C GLU A 176 -5.46 -5.84 16.33
N ASP A 177 -5.21 -6.74 15.40
CA ASP A 177 -4.12 -7.68 15.53
C ASP A 177 -2.83 -6.87 15.40
N ASN A 178 -2.53 -6.12 16.47
CA ASN A 178 -1.27 -5.45 16.70
C ASN A 178 -0.22 -6.48 17.14
N SER A 179 -0.52 -7.79 17.11
CA SER A 179 0.54 -8.77 17.23
C SER A 179 1.49 -8.57 16.05
N GLU A 180 2.75 -8.34 16.38
CA GLU A 180 3.78 -8.39 15.36
C GLU A 180 3.87 -9.85 14.90
N ARG A 181 3.66 -10.10 13.60
CA ARG A 181 3.70 -11.42 12.98
C ARG A 181 4.93 -11.49 12.10
N ALA A 182 5.84 -12.39 12.44
CA ALA A 182 7.18 -12.43 11.89
C ALA A 182 7.40 -13.55 10.88
N ILE A 183 8.03 -13.21 9.76
CA ILE A 183 8.77 -14.20 8.96
C ILE A 183 10.22 -14.19 9.44
N LEU A 184 10.72 -15.35 9.86
CA LEU A 184 12.07 -15.53 10.35
C LEU A 184 12.99 -16.01 9.23
N ILE A 185 14.17 -15.42 9.13
CA ILE A 185 15.15 -15.75 8.11
C ILE A 185 16.51 -16.02 8.77
N SER A 186 17.03 -17.22 8.57
CA SER A 186 18.41 -17.57 8.93
C SER A 186 19.13 -18.18 7.73
N ILE A 187 20.45 -18.03 7.69
CA ILE A 187 21.32 -18.62 6.65
C ILE A 187 22.23 -19.73 7.21
N GLU A 188 22.26 -19.91 8.54
CA GLU A 188 23.12 -20.89 9.21
C GLU A 188 22.50 -22.29 9.20
N ASP A 189 21.64 -22.57 10.18
CA ASP A 189 21.02 -23.87 10.38
C ASP A 189 19.66 -23.78 11.11
N GLU A 190 19.04 -24.95 11.31
CA GLU A 190 17.73 -25.07 11.96
C GLU A 190 17.81 -24.79 13.48
N GLU A 191 18.97 -24.95 14.12
CA GLU A 191 19.14 -24.65 15.55
C GLU A 191 19.08 -23.14 15.77
N SER A 192 19.77 -22.38 14.93
CA SER A 192 19.78 -20.90 14.96
C SER A 192 18.38 -20.35 14.67
N LEU A 193 17.66 -20.94 13.72
CA LEU A 193 16.29 -20.57 13.42
C LEU A 193 15.32 -20.89 14.58
N ALA A 194 15.53 -22.01 15.27
CA ALA A 194 14.75 -22.36 16.46
C ALA A 194 15.04 -21.39 17.62
N GLU A 195 16.29 -20.97 17.81
CA GLU A 195 16.66 -19.95 18.79
C GLU A 195 15.96 -18.61 18.46
N LEU A 196 16.07 -18.15 17.21
CA LEU A 196 15.46 -16.90 16.74
C LEU A 196 13.95 -16.92 16.97
N LYS A 197 13.31 -18.07 16.76
CA LYS A 197 11.88 -18.26 17.02
C LYS A 197 11.52 -18.06 18.48
N GLU A 198 12.29 -18.62 19.40
CA GLU A 198 12.05 -18.46 20.83
C GLU A 198 12.31 -17.01 21.28
N LEU A 199 13.34 -16.36 20.74
CA LEU A 199 13.61 -14.94 20.98
C LEU A 199 12.47 -14.05 20.47
N THR A 200 11.98 -14.31 19.26
CA THR A 200 10.85 -13.61 18.66
C THR A 200 9.60 -13.70 19.54
N LYS A 201 9.27 -14.91 20.03
CA LYS A 201 8.15 -15.10 20.96
C LYS A 201 8.34 -14.37 22.28
N ALA A 202 9.57 -14.29 22.79
CA ALA A 202 9.89 -13.56 24.01
C ALA A 202 9.68 -12.04 23.88
N CYS A 203 9.69 -11.53 22.65
CA CYS A 203 9.38 -10.13 22.30
C CYS A 203 7.88 -9.90 22.01
N ASP A 204 6.98 -10.82 22.37
CA ASP A 204 5.55 -10.77 22.05
C ASP A 204 5.24 -10.70 20.54
N VAL A 205 6.15 -11.25 19.72
CA VAL A 205 6.01 -11.36 18.26
C VAL A 205 5.65 -12.81 17.90
N GLU A 206 4.62 -13.03 17.08
CA GLU A 206 4.20 -14.34 16.60
C GLU A 206 5.02 -14.77 15.37
N PRO A 207 5.87 -15.80 15.44
CA PRO A 207 6.56 -16.33 14.26
C PRO A 207 5.58 -17.14 13.39
N VAL A 208 5.26 -16.63 12.21
CA VAL A 208 4.30 -17.23 11.27
C VAL A 208 4.95 -18.05 10.16
N TYR A 209 6.24 -17.84 9.92
CA TYR A 209 7.00 -18.60 8.93
C TYR A 209 8.49 -18.58 9.21
N GLU A 210 9.18 -19.62 8.76
CA GLU A 210 10.60 -19.84 8.99
C GLU A 210 11.27 -20.16 7.65
N ILE A 211 12.34 -19.43 7.32
CA ILE A 211 13.08 -19.57 6.08
C ILE A 211 14.55 -19.84 6.43
N LEU A 212 15.00 -21.05 6.11
CA LEU A 212 16.42 -21.39 6.11
C LEU A 212 16.97 -21.29 4.67
N GLN A 213 17.83 -20.31 4.44
CA GLN A 213 18.43 -20.07 3.12
C GLN A 213 19.95 -20.25 3.17
N LYS A 214 20.41 -21.51 3.02
CA LYS A 214 21.84 -21.80 2.94
C LYS A 214 22.45 -21.18 1.68
N ARG A 215 23.38 -20.23 1.83
CA ARG A 215 24.04 -19.58 0.68
C ARG A 215 25.50 -19.23 0.99
N ASN A 216 26.37 -19.51 0.02
CA ASN A 216 27.82 -19.25 0.16
C ASN A 216 28.23 -17.77 -0.04
N LYS A 217 27.32 -16.92 -0.54
CA LYS A 217 27.61 -15.51 -0.80
C LYS A 217 26.38 -14.64 -0.60
N ILE A 218 26.55 -13.61 0.22
CA ILE A 218 25.54 -12.60 0.58
C ILE A 218 25.38 -11.61 -0.58
N ASP A 219 24.13 -11.18 -0.83
CA ASP A 219 23.84 -10.09 -1.74
C ASP A 219 24.11 -8.73 -1.09
N SER A 220 24.84 -7.85 -1.75
CA SER A 220 25.21 -6.55 -1.16
C SER A 220 24.02 -5.62 -0.95
N ALA A 221 22.94 -5.77 -1.72
CA ALA A 221 21.76 -4.92 -1.64
C ALA A 221 20.70 -5.48 -0.69
N TYR A 222 20.48 -6.79 -0.68
CA TYR A 222 19.36 -7.42 0.03
C TYR A 222 19.76 -8.48 1.05
N PHE A 223 21.06 -8.77 1.22
CA PHE A 223 21.57 -9.90 2.00
C PHE A 223 21.24 -11.28 1.38
N ILE A 224 19.99 -11.49 0.99
CA ILE A 224 19.46 -12.62 0.22
C ILE A 224 19.26 -12.25 -1.27
N GLY A 225 18.95 -13.23 -2.13
CA GLY A 225 18.73 -12.97 -3.55
C GLY A 225 17.36 -12.32 -3.84
N SER A 226 17.27 -11.50 -4.89
CA SER A 226 16.03 -10.80 -5.28
C SER A 226 14.81 -11.72 -5.44
N GLY A 227 14.96 -12.91 -6.02
CA GLY A 227 13.86 -13.87 -6.12
C GLY A 227 13.32 -14.33 -4.76
N LYS A 228 14.18 -14.39 -3.74
CA LYS A 228 13.78 -14.70 -2.36
C LYS A 228 13.08 -13.52 -1.69
N VAL A 229 13.50 -12.30 -2.00
CA VAL A 229 12.83 -11.07 -1.57
C VAL A 229 11.39 -11.02 -2.11
N GLU A 230 11.20 -11.33 -3.39
CA GLU A 230 9.85 -11.43 -4.00
C GLU A 230 8.99 -12.52 -3.35
N GLU A 231 9.58 -13.69 -3.09
CA GLU A 231 8.92 -14.79 -2.37
C GLU A 231 8.47 -14.35 -0.97
N ILE A 232 9.33 -13.65 -0.23
CA ILE A 232 9.01 -13.11 1.10
C ILE A 232 7.90 -12.06 1.01
N ALA A 233 7.93 -11.17 0.01
CA ALA A 233 6.88 -10.18 -0.19
C ALA A 233 5.50 -10.84 -0.43
N TYR A 234 5.47 -11.96 -1.14
CA TYR A 234 4.26 -12.75 -1.35
C TYR A 234 3.80 -13.50 -0.08
N LEU A 235 4.72 -14.16 0.63
CA LEU A 235 4.45 -14.84 1.90
C LEU A 235 3.95 -13.86 2.94
N ARG A 236 4.54 -12.67 2.99
CA ARG A 236 4.15 -11.56 3.86
C ARG A 236 2.67 -11.22 3.69
N GLN A 237 2.18 -11.12 2.45
CA GLN A 237 0.77 -10.87 2.17
C GLN A 237 -0.10 -12.07 2.61
N SER A 238 0.30 -13.28 2.21
CA SER A 238 -0.47 -14.50 2.46
C SER A 238 -0.62 -14.83 3.95
N LEU A 239 0.44 -14.57 4.72
CA LEU A 239 0.52 -14.86 6.15
C LEU A 239 0.21 -13.64 7.02
N ARG A 240 -0.04 -12.47 6.41
CA ARG A 240 -0.22 -11.18 7.08
C ARG A 240 0.93 -10.86 8.04
N ALA A 241 2.16 -11.15 7.64
CA ALA A 241 3.33 -10.75 8.39
C ALA A 241 3.50 -9.22 8.32
N ASN A 242 3.85 -8.59 9.43
CA ASN A 242 4.13 -7.15 9.51
C ASN A 242 5.58 -6.86 9.92
N VAL A 243 6.36 -7.89 10.24
CA VAL A 243 7.81 -7.80 10.45
C VAL A 243 8.53 -8.97 9.76
N VAL A 244 9.72 -8.70 9.23
CA VAL A 244 10.66 -9.73 8.79
C VAL A 244 11.89 -9.63 9.68
N ILE A 245 12.29 -10.76 10.25
CA ILE A 245 13.37 -10.85 11.22
C ILE A 245 14.51 -11.64 10.59
N PHE A 246 15.65 -10.99 10.44
CA PHE A 246 16.89 -11.64 10.04
C PHE A 246 17.69 -12.02 11.28
N ASP A 247 18.15 -13.27 11.30
CA ASP A 247 19.08 -13.78 12.30
C ASP A 247 20.46 -13.09 12.23
N GLU A 248 20.78 -12.53 11.08
CA GLU A 248 22.06 -11.91 10.78
C GLU A 248 22.00 -10.40 10.93
N GLU A 249 23.11 -9.79 11.30
CA GLU A 249 23.24 -8.33 11.31
C GLU A 249 23.15 -7.77 9.89
N LEU A 250 22.32 -6.74 9.71
CA LEU A 250 22.10 -6.11 8.43
C LEU A 250 22.72 -4.71 8.41
N SER A 251 23.30 -4.32 7.28
CA SER A 251 23.65 -2.91 7.07
C SER A 251 22.38 -2.05 6.92
N GLY A 252 22.43 -0.79 7.34
CA GLY A 252 21.29 0.12 7.19
C GLY A 252 20.82 0.32 5.73
N SER A 253 21.70 0.11 4.74
CA SER A 253 21.29 0.05 3.33
C SER A 253 20.48 -1.20 2.99
N GLN A 254 20.87 -2.37 3.52
CA GLN A 254 20.14 -3.62 3.30
C GLN A 254 18.76 -3.56 3.94
N VAL A 255 18.65 -3.05 5.17
CA VAL A 255 17.36 -2.84 5.85
C VAL A 255 16.44 -2.00 4.98
N ARG A 256 16.87 -0.80 4.57
CA ARG A 256 16.04 0.08 3.73
C ARG A 256 15.61 -0.56 2.41
N ASN A 257 16.55 -1.23 1.73
CA ASN A 257 16.24 -1.90 0.46
C ASN A 257 15.24 -3.04 0.64
N LEU A 258 15.41 -3.85 1.69
CA LEU A 258 14.51 -4.95 2.03
C LEU A 258 13.13 -4.43 2.42
N GLU A 259 13.03 -3.38 3.24
CA GLU A 259 11.76 -2.77 3.62
C GLU A 259 11.00 -2.23 2.40
N GLN A 260 11.72 -1.57 1.48
CA GLN A 260 11.14 -1.06 0.24
C GLN A 260 10.64 -2.21 -0.66
N ALA A 261 11.41 -3.29 -0.79
CA ALA A 261 11.07 -4.40 -1.67
C ALA A 261 10.00 -5.35 -1.07
N ILE A 262 9.98 -5.54 0.25
CA ILE A 262 9.05 -6.45 0.95
C ILE A 262 7.76 -5.72 1.36
N GLY A 263 7.82 -4.41 1.59
CA GLY A 263 6.69 -3.57 2.00
C GLY A 263 6.33 -3.67 3.49
N THR A 264 7.28 -4.07 4.33
CA THR A 264 7.10 -4.18 5.78
C THR A 264 8.40 -3.95 6.55
N LYS A 265 8.31 -3.74 7.87
CA LYS A 265 9.45 -3.52 8.77
C LYS A 265 10.42 -4.69 8.70
N VAL A 266 11.71 -4.39 8.60
CA VAL A 266 12.79 -5.40 8.65
C VAL A 266 13.65 -5.12 9.86
N ILE A 267 13.83 -6.13 10.70
CA ILE A 267 14.74 -6.06 11.85
C ILE A 267 15.81 -7.14 11.71
N ASP A 268 17.00 -6.82 12.18
CA ASP A 268 18.08 -7.78 12.34
C ASP A 268 18.17 -8.26 13.80
N ARG A 269 19.05 -9.23 14.04
CA ARG A 269 19.26 -9.80 15.37
C ARG A 269 19.69 -8.77 16.40
N THR A 270 20.54 -7.82 16.01
CA THR A 270 20.95 -6.73 16.90
C THR A 270 19.75 -5.91 17.37
N THR A 271 18.85 -5.56 16.46
CA THR A 271 17.64 -4.79 16.76
C THR A 271 16.65 -5.60 17.60
N LEU A 272 16.52 -6.91 17.35
CA LEU A 272 15.61 -7.78 18.10
C LEU A 272 16.00 -7.94 19.58
N ILE A 273 17.29 -7.86 19.89
CA ILE A 273 17.82 -8.03 21.26
C ILE A 273 17.70 -6.75 22.11
N LEU A 274 17.49 -5.59 21.48
CA LEU A 274 17.44 -4.26 22.14
C LEU A 274 16.03 -3.83 22.54
#